data_AF-A0A7W0NL31-F1
#
_entry.id   AF-A0A7W0NL31-F1
#
_cell.length_a   1.000
_cell.length_b   1.000
_cell.length_c   1.000
_cell.angle_alpha   90.00
_cell.angle_beta   90.00
_cell.angle_gamma   90.00
#
_symmetry.space_group_name_H-M   'P 1'
#
loop_
_entity.id
_entity.type
_entity.pdbx_description
1 polymer ?
#
loop_
_entity_poly.entity_id
_entity_poly.type
_entity_poly.pdbx_seq_one_letter_code
_entity_poly.pdbx_strand_id
1 'polypeptide(L)' 'MVKVEAIVVRDRVETVMDAVEEHAGHVGVTVIEAVGHGRQRGITHEYRGRVFESRLLPKAHM' A
#
# COMPACT_ATOMS: atom_id res chain seq x y z
N MET A 1 13.00 21.46 -6.15
CA MET A 1 12.55 20.08 -6.42
C MET A 1 11.52 19.69 -5.39
N VAL A 2 10.49 18.95 -5.79
CA VAL A 2 9.43 18.46 -4.89
C VAL A 2 9.42 16.94 -4.96
N LYS A 3 9.38 16.29 -3.80
CA LYS A 3 9.16 14.85 -3.68
C LYS A 3 7.68 14.62 -3.42
N VAL A 4 7.07 13.74 -4.21
CA VAL A 4 5.71 13.26 -3.96
C VAL A 4 5.81 11.93 -3.25
N GLU A 5 5.04 11.75 -2.19
CA GLU A 5 4.97 10.49 -1.42
C GLU A 5 3.51 10.05 -1.33
N ALA A 6 3.28 8.77 -1.57
CA ALA A 6 1.97 8.15 -1.56
C ALA A 6 1.99 6.83 -0.77
N ILE A 7 0.97 6.63 0.06
CA ILE A 7 0.70 5.36 0.73
C ILE A 7 -0.52 4.72 0.08
N VAL A 8 -0.30 3.61 -0.63
CA VAL A 8 -1.36 2.95 -1.41
C VAL A 8 -1.61 1.52 -0.93
N VAL A 9 -2.73 0.94 -1.35
CA VAL A 9 -2.98 -0.50 -1.15
C VAL A 9 -1.95 -1.26 -1.97
N ARG A 10 -1.26 -2.23 -1.33
CA ARG A 10 -0.12 -2.95 -1.94
C ARG A 10 -0.45 -3.51 -3.33
N ASP A 11 -1.62 -4.11 -3.49
CA ASP A 11 -2.02 -4.76 -4.75
C ASP A 11 -2.37 -3.76 -5.87
N ARG A 12 -2.34 -2.45 -5.60
CA ARG A 12 -2.61 -1.38 -6.59
C ARG A 12 -1.36 -0.64 -7.05
N VAL A 13 -0.17 -1.07 -6.65
CA VAL A 13 1.08 -0.39 -7.02
C VAL A 13 1.22 -0.27 -8.54
N GLU A 14 1.02 -1.36 -9.29
CA GLU A 14 1.09 -1.35 -10.76
C GLU A 14 0.11 -0.34 -11.38
N THR A 15 -1.16 -0.38 -10.95
CA THR A 15 -2.17 0.56 -11.43
C THR A 15 -1.79 2.03 -11.18
N VAL A 16 -1.11 2.33 -10.08
CA VAL A 16 -0.65 3.70 -9.78
C VAL A 16 0.56 4.06 -10.62
N MET A 17 1.50 3.15 -10.83
CA MET A 17 2.66 3.37 -11.69
C MET A 17 2.22 3.67 -13.14
N ASP A 18 1.32 2.85 -13.69
CA ASP A 18 0.78 3.04 -15.04
C ASP A 18 0.12 4.41 -15.19
N ALA A 19 -0.71 4.81 -14.22
CA ALA A 19 -1.39 6.10 -14.24
C ALA A 19 -0.43 7.29 -14.10
N VAL A 20 0.64 7.15 -13.31
CA VAL A 20 1.68 8.18 -13.16
C VAL A 20 2.48 8.34 -14.45
N GLU A 21 2.80 7.24 -15.13
CA GLU A 21 3.45 7.28 -16.44
C GLU A 21 2.53 7.91 -17.49
N GLU A 22 1.28 7.46 -17.59
CA GLU A 22 0.31 7.93 -18.59
C GLU A 22 -0.05 9.41 -18.41
N HIS A 23 -0.29 9.86 -17.19
CA HIS A 23 -0.83 11.20 -16.93
C HIS A 23 0.23 12.25 -16.56
N ALA A 24 1.35 11.85 -15.97
CA ALA A 24 2.42 12.77 -15.54
C ALA A 24 3.72 12.59 -16.32
N GLY A 25 3.87 11.52 -17.13
CA GLY A 25 5.09 11.25 -17.89
C GLY A 25 6.28 10.86 -17.01
N HIS A 26 6.05 10.43 -15.76
CA HIS A 26 7.10 10.06 -14.82
C HIS A 26 7.27 8.53 -14.78
N VAL A 27 8.39 8.04 -15.31
CA VAL A 27 8.71 6.60 -15.38
C VAL A 27 9.43 6.10 -14.12
N GLY A 28 10.08 7.00 -13.38
CA GLY A 28 10.86 6.65 -12.20
C GLY A 28 10.05 6.74 -10.91
N VAL A 29 9.81 5.60 -10.26
CA VAL A 29 9.18 5.51 -8.93
C VAL A 29 9.98 4.54 -8.06
N THR A 30 10.09 4.83 -6.76
CA THR A 30 10.73 3.93 -5.78
C THR A 30 9.67 3.41 -4.83
N VAL A 31 9.48 2.09 -4.78
CA VAL A 31 8.48 1.46 -3.93
C VAL A 31 9.15 0.78 -2.74
N ILE A 32 8.60 0.98 -1.55
CA ILE A 32 9.03 0.35 -0.30
C ILE A 32 7.82 -0.37 0.31
N GLU A 33 8.01 -1.60 0.77
CA GLU A 33 6.96 -2.32 1.51
C GLU A 33 6.63 -1.60 2.82
N ALA A 34 5.34 -1.43 3.08
CA ALA A 34 4.85 -0.76 4.27
C ALA A 34 3.70 -1.53 4.90
N VAL A 35 3.44 -1.24 6.17
CA VAL A 35 2.23 -1.67 6.86
C VAL A 35 1.61 -0.47 7.54
N GLY A 36 0.28 -0.40 7.58
CA GLY A 36 -0.42 0.78 8.07
C GLY A 36 -1.74 0.48 8.74
N HIS A 37 -2.17 1.41 9.59
CA HIS A 37 -3.47 1.39 10.26
C HIS A 37 -4.06 2.79 10.25
N GLY A 38 -5.38 2.90 10.20
CA GLY A 38 -6.06 4.19 10.20
C GLY A 38 -7.57 4.02 10.33
N ARG A 39 -8.34 4.73 9.50
CA ARG A 39 -9.80 4.54 9.46
C ARG A 39 -10.18 3.10 9.07
N GLN A 40 -9.41 2.49 8.17
CA GLN A 40 -9.46 1.06 7.94
C GLN A 40 -8.80 0.35 9.12
N ARG A 41 -9.61 -0.38 9.88
CA ARG A 41 -9.14 -1.20 11.00
C ARG A 41 -8.41 -2.45 10.48
N GLY A 42 -7.66 -3.08 11.39
CA GLY A 42 -7.01 -4.36 11.15
C GLY A 42 -8.01 -5.50 10.91
N ILE A 43 -7.49 -6.67 10.54
CA ILE A 43 -8.30 -7.85 10.23
C ILE A 43 -8.06 -8.90 11.30
N THR A 44 -9.15 -9.47 11.80
CA THR A 44 -9.13 -10.65 12.66
C THR A 44 -9.28 -11.89 11.78
N HIS A 45 -8.30 -12.79 11.85
CA HIS A 45 -8.27 -14.06 11.14
C HIS A 45 -8.56 -15.19 12.12
N GLU A 46 -9.34 -16.19 11.69
CA GLU A 46 -9.47 -17.44 12.41
C GLU A 46 -8.83 -18.56 11.59
N TYR A 47 -7.91 -19.29 12.21
CA TYR A 47 -7.23 -20.42 11.57
C TYR A 47 -7.10 -21.58 12.55
N ARG A 48 -7.72 -22.72 12.20
CA ARG A 48 -7.73 -23.96 13.02
C ARG A 48 -8.17 -23.72 14.48
N GLY A 49 -9.24 -22.95 14.66
CA GLY A 49 -9.80 -22.61 15.97
C GLY A 49 -8.95 -21.65 16.80
N ARG A 50 -7.92 -21.03 16.21
CA ARG A 50 -7.13 -19.95 16.82
C ARG A 50 -7.44 -18.63 16.14
N VAL A 51 -7.62 -17.59 16.95
CA VAL A 51 -7.87 -16.23 16.47
C VAL A 51 -6.57 -15.44 16.46
N PHE A 52 -6.30 -14.75 15.35
CA PHE A 52 -5.14 -13.89 15.14
C PHE A 52 -5.60 -12.51 14.70
N GLU A 53 -5.15 -11.46 15.37
CA GLU A 53 -5.42 -10.09 14.94
C GLU A 53 -4.23 -9.50 14.20
N SER A 54 -4.44 -9.15 12.93
CA SER A 54 -3.50 -8.32 12.19
C SER A 54 -3.89 -6.85 12.35
N ARG A 55 -3.19 -6.15 13.25
CA ARG A 55 -3.44 -4.72 13.49
C ARG A 55 -3.03 -3.86 12.31
N LEU A 56 -1.96 -4.21 11.61
CA LEU A 56 -1.44 -3.43 10.50
C LEU A 56 -1.73 -4.15 9.19
N LEU A 57 -2.20 -3.40 8.19
CA LEU A 57 -2.51 -3.95 6.88
C LEU A 57 -1.36 -3.66 5.91
N PRO A 58 -1.06 -4.58 4.98
CA PRO A 58 -0.07 -4.35 3.92
C PRO A 58 -0.42 -3.11 3.08
N LYS A 59 0.58 -2.26 2.89
CA LYS A 59 0.55 -1.05 2.06
C LYS A 59 1.85 -0.97 1.25
N ALA A 60 1.92 -0.01 0.35
CA ALA A 60 3.16 0.36 -0.32
C ALA A 60 3.40 1.85 -0.11
N HIS A 61 4.65 2.21 0.21
CA HIS A 61 5.12 3.59 0.25
C HIS A 61 5.86 3.86 -1.05
N MET A 62 5.40 4.81 -1.85
CA MET A 62 5.95 5.13 -3.17
C MET A 62 6.02 6.63 -3.45
#